data_AF-A0A937TSI4-F1
#
_entry.id   AF-A0A937TSI4-F1
#
_cell.length_a   1.000
_cell.length_b   1.000
_cell.length_c   1.000
_cell.angle_alpha   90.00
_cell.angle_beta   90.00
_cell.angle_gamma   90.00
#
_symmetry.space_group_name_H-M   'P 1'
#
loop_
_entity.id
_entity.type
_entity.pdbx_description
1 polymer ?
#
loop_
_entity_poly.entity_id
_entity_poly.type
_entity_poly.pdbx_seq_one_letter_code
_entity_poly.pdbx_strand_id
1 'polypeptide(L)' 'ANENQNRMIRRFIPKGINIADVSDKEVKTIENWMNNYPRRKLEYKTAKQMAKECLQNNNDLKLDNVAL' A
#
# COMPACT_ATOMS: atom_id res chain seq x y z
N ALA A 1 7.68 -7.75 -0.84
CA ALA A 1 7.81 -9.05 -0.15
C ALA A 1 6.69 -9.18 0.87
N ASN A 2 5.88 -10.22 0.74
CA ASN A 2 4.67 -10.45 1.53
C ASN A 2 4.98 -10.48 3.04
N GLU A 3 6.14 -11.01 3.44
CA GLU A 3 6.54 -11.10 4.84
C GLU A 3 6.65 -9.74 5.56
N ASN A 4 7.13 -8.70 4.87
CA ASN A 4 7.21 -7.36 5.46
C ASN A 4 5.81 -6.76 5.67
N GLN A 5 4.85 -7.07 4.80
CA GLN A 5 3.46 -6.65 4.94
C GLN A 5 2.79 -7.40 6.10
N ASN A 6 2.99 -8.71 6.20
CA ASN A 6 2.50 -9.51 7.33
C ASN A 6 3.00 -8.97 8.67
N ARG A 7 4.30 -8.65 8.76
CA ARG A 7 4.87 -8.03 9.97
C ARG A 7 4.25 -6.68 10.31
N MET A 8 3.86 -5.87 9.32
CA MET A 8 3.16 -4.60 9.57
C MET A 8 1.74 -4.84 10.12
N ILE A 9 0.99 -5.78 9.53
CA ILE A 9 -0.36 -6.16 9.99
C ILE A 9 -0.31 -6.69 11.44
N ARG A 10 0.71 -7.49 11.78
CA ARG A 10 0.90 -8.05 13.13
C ARG A 10 1.21 -7.03 14.23
N ARG A 11 1.41 -5.76 13.89
CA ARG A 11 1.47 -4.66 14.87
C ARG A 11 0.09 -4.33 15.45
N PHE A 12 -0.97 -4.64 14.71
CA PHE A 12 -2.35 -4.35 15.09
C PHE A 12 -3.10 -5.63 15.46
N ILE A 13 -2.83 -6.75 14.77
CA ILE A 13 -3.50 -8.02 15.00
C ILE A 13 -2.50 -9.01 15.64
N PRO A 14 -2.62 -9.32 16.94
CA PRO A 14 -1.74 -10.28 17.62
C PRO A 14 -1.73 -11.65 16.94
N LYS A 15 -0.68 -12.44 17.19
CA LYS A 15 -0.68 -13.85 16.79
C LYS A 15 -1.72 -14.63 17.61
N GLY A 16 -2.31 -15.66 17.01
CA GLY A 16 -3.36 -16.45 17.64
C GLY A 16 -4.77 -15.89 17.47
N ILE A 17 -4.92 -14.64 16.99
CA ILE A 17 -6.21 -14.10 16.57
C ILE A 17 -6.48 -14.47 15.12
N ASN A 18 -7.69 -14.98 14.86
CA ASN A 18 -8.20 -15.21 13.52
C ASN A 18 -8.51 -13.85 12.87
N ILE A 19 -7.93 -13.60 11.71
CA ILE A 19 -8.11 -12.33 10.99
C ILE A 19 -9.56 -12.17 10.52
N ALA A 20 -10.28 -13.28 10.30
CA ALA A 20 -11.69 -13.23 9.92
C ALA A 20 -12.60 -12.63 11.01
N ASP A 21 -12.14 -12.59 12.26
CA ASP A 21 -12.89 -12.02 13.38
C ASP A 21 -12.62 -10.51 13.55
N VAL A 22 -11.70 -9.95 12.77
CA VAL A 22 -11.37 -8.51 12.79
C VAL A 22 -12.41 -7.78 11.95
N SER A 23 -12.98 -6.71 12.49
CA SER A 23 -14.03 -5.96 11.80
C SER A 23 -13.51 -5.28 10.53
N ASP A 24 -14.36 -5.13 9.52
CA ASP A 24 -14.01 -4.42 8.28
C ASP A 24 -13.50 -2.99 8.56
N LYS A 25 -14.01 -2.34 9.60
CA LYS A 25 -13.57 -1.01 10.04
C LYS A 25 -12.13 -1.01 10.54
N GLU A 26 -11.74 -2.03 11.31
CA GLU A 26 -10.38 -2.20 11.79
C GLU A 26 -9.44 -2.56 10.64
N VAL A 27 -9.86 -3.48 9.77
CA VAL A 27 -9.13 -3.80 8.53
C VAL A 27 -8.89 -2.53 7.73
N LYS A 28 -9.91 -1.67 7.56
CA LYS A 28 -9.77 -0.42 6.82
C LYS A 28 -8.81 0.56 7.47
N THR A 29 -8.80 0.60 8.80
CA THR A 29 -7.88 1.43 9.56
C THR A 29 -6.43 0.98 9.36
N ILE A 30 -6.19 -0.34 9.39
CA ILE A 30 -4.88 -0.95 9.14
C ILE A 30 -4.42 -0.68 7.71
N GLU A 31 -5.30 -0.87 6.72
CA GLU A 31 -5.02 -0.56 5.31
C GLU A 31 -4.61 0.91 5.12
N ASN A 32 -5.39 1.83 5.69
CA ASN A 32 -5.10 3.26 5.62
C ASN A 32 -3.75 3.59 6.25
N TRP A 33 -3.44 3.00 7.40
CA TRP A 33 -2.14 3.17 8.04
C TRP A 33 -1.01 2.64 7.15
N MET A 34 -1.13 1.41 6.64
CA MET A 34 -0.10 0.78 5.80
C MET A 34 0.16 1.55 4.50
N ASN A 35 -0.89 2.15 3.93
CA ASN A 35 -0.83 2.90 2.68
C ASN A 35 -0.23 4.31 2.86
N ASN A 36 -0.42 4.92 4.03
CA ASN A 36 0.13 6.24 4.36
C ASN A 36 1.43 6.18 5.18
N TYR A 37 1.92 4.98 5.52
CA TYR A 37 3.18 4.82 6.25
C TYR A 37 4.40 5.16 5.36
N PRO A 38 5.22 6.16 5.72
CA PRO A 38 6.45 6.50 5.01
C PRO A 38 7.45 5.34 5.06
N ARG A 39 7.99 4.91 3.91
CA ARG A 39 8.93 3.79 3.86
C ARG A 39 10.29 4.26 3.40
N ARG A 40 11.33 3.99 4.20
CA ARG A 40 12.73 4.33 3.85
C ARG A 40 13.17 3.77 2.48
N LYS A 41 12.72 2.57 2.11
CA LYS A 41 13.00 1.96 0.80
C LYS A 41 12.39 2.75 -0.38
N LEU A 42 11.38 3.56 -0.11
CA LEU A 42 10.72 4.43 -1.09
C LEU A 42 11.15 5.89 -0.89
N GLU A 43 12.37 6.13 -0.39
CA GLU A 43 12.86 7.50 -0.09
C GLU A 43 11.90 8.27 0.82
N TYR A 44 11.33 7.57 1.80
CA TYR A 44 10.31 8.08 2.73
C TYR A 44 8.97 8.48 2.08
N LYS A 45 8.75 8.13 0.80
CA LYS A 45 7.41 8.17 0.21
C LYS A 45 6.53 7.07 0.79
N THR A 46 5.22 7.32 0.72
CA THR A 46 4.18 6.36 1.10
C THR A 46 3.87 5.42 -0.07
N ALA A 47 3.29 4.26 0.23
CA ALA A 47 2.84 3.34 -0.81
C ALA A 47 1.77 3.99 -1.72
N LYS A 48 0.91 4.82 -1.12
CA LYS A 48 -0.11 5.59 -1.85
C LYS A 48 0.49 6.57 -2.86
N GLN A 49 1.54 7.30 -2.47
CA GLN A 49 2.25 8.20 -3.39
C GLN A 49 2.90 7.45 -4.54
N MET A 50 3.64 6.38 -4.24
CA MET A 50 4.28 5.57 -5.29
C MET A 50 3.27 4.96 -6.26
N ALA A 51 2.13 4.47 -5.77
CA ALA A 51 1.07 3.95 -6.63
C ALA A 51 0.52 5.03 -7.56
N LYS A 52 0.30 6.25 -7.05
CA LYS A 52 -0.15 7.39 -7.85
C LYS A 52 0.88 7.78 -8.93
N GLU A 53 2.15 7.88 -8.57
CA GLU A 53 3.25 8.17 -9.51
C GLU A 53 3.32 7.11 -10.62
N CYS A 54 3.28 5.83 -10.27
CA CYS A 54 3.29 4.74 -11.26
C CYS A 54 2.08 4.80 -12.21
N LEU A 55 0.89 5.14 -11.70
CA LEU A 55 -0.32 5.27 -12.54
C LEU A 55 -0.27 6.49 -13.46
N GLN A 56 0.30 7.60 -13.00
CA GLN A 56 0.48 8.82 -13.80
C GLN A 56 1.47 8.58 -14.95
N ASN A 57 2.62 8.00 -14.65
CA ASN A 57 3.64 7.67 -15.65
C ASN A 57 3.11 6.73 -16.76
N ASN A 58 2.16 5.84 -16.45
CA ASN A 58 1.54 4.96 -17.43
C ASN A 58 0.54 5.68 -18.38
N ASN A 59 -0.01 6.82 -17.98
CA ASN A 59 -0.86 7.63 -18.86
C ASN A 59 -0.03 8.49 -19.81
N ASP A 60 1.13 8.96 -19.37
CA ASP A 60 2.06 9.73 -20.21
C ASP A 60 2.61 8.87 -21.36
N LEU A 61 2.91 7.58 -21.10
CA LEU A 61 3.32 6.60 -22.12
C LEU A 61 2.25 6.30 -23.19
N LYS A 62 0.98 6.63 -22.95
CA LYS A 62 -0.11 6.46 -23.93
C LYS A 62 -0.30 7.66 -24.85
N LEU A 63 0.20 8.85 -24.47
CA LEU A 63 0.10 10.05 -25.29
C LEU A 63 1.17 10.07 -26.39
N ASP A 64 2.35 9.52 -26.12
CA ASP A 64 3.46 9.46 -27.08
C ASP A 64 3.24 8.46 -28.23
N ASN A 65 2.25 7.56 -28.13
CA ASN A 65 1.92 6.56 -29.15
C ASN A 65 0.72 6.95 -30.05
N VAL A 66 0.15 8.14 -29.87
CA VAL A 66 -0.95 8.67 -30.72
C VAL A 66 -0.46 9.81 -31.63
N ALA A 67 0.77 10.29 -31.44
CA ALA A 67 1.41 11.28 -32.29
C ALA A 67 2.36 10.62 -33.31
N LEU A 68 1.80 9.82 -34.22
CA LEU A 68 2.38 9.49 -35.53
C LEU A 68 1.25 9.33 -36.55
#